data_AF-A0A662VC37-F1
#
_entry.id   AF-A0A662VC37-F1
#
_cell.length_a   1.000
_cell.length_b   1.000
_cell.length_c   1.000
_cell.angle_alpha   90.00
_cell.angle_beta   90.00
_cell.angle_gamma   90.00
#
_symmetry.space_group_name_H-M   'P 1'
#
loop_
_entity.id
_entity.type
_entity.pdbx_description
1 polymer ?
#
loop_
_entity_poly.entity_id
_entity_poly.type
_entity_poly.pdbx_seq_one_letter_code
_entity_poly.pdbx_strand_id
1 'polypeptide(L)'
;MVSRAHDWLRQAIRDLEHARKSLEFGDYEWACFAAHQAAEKAVKALYQKIGIEVWGHSISRMLMHLPNNYKPTENLINKAKELDRHYIPTRYPNFHPEGAPMDYYTQEDARRAIEYAEEI
;
A
#
# COMPACT_ATOMS: atom_id res chain seq x y z
N MET A 1 11.81 -19.47 -13.01
CA MET A 1 10.43 -19.45 -12.49
C MET A 1 9.59 -18.61 -13.47
N VAL A 2 8.37 -19.03 -13.84
CA VAL A 2 7.51 -18.20 -14.71
C VAL A 2 7.08 -16.95 -13.93
N SER A 3 7.26 -15.76 -14.51
CA SER A 3 6.89 -14.50 -13.85
C SER A 3 5.37 -14.42 -13.65
N ARG A 4 4.93 -14.13 -12.43
CA ARG A 4 3.53 -13.87 -12.06
C ARG A 4 3.24 -12.35 -11.97
N ALA A 5 4.08 -11.52 -12.59
CA ALA A 5 4.05 -10.06 -12.38
C ALA A 5 2.69 -9.47 -12.77
N HIS A 6 2.09 -9.99 -13.84
CA HIS A 6 0.76 -9.56 -14.26
C HIS A 6 -0.32 -9.89 -13.23
N ASP A 7 -0.23 -11.03 -12.55
CA ASP A 7 -1.22 -11.41 -11.53
C ASP A 7 -1.09 -10.54 -10.28
N TRP A 8 0.14 -10.22 -9.86
CA TRP A 8 0.39 -9.27 -8.78
C TRP A 8 -0.20 -7.89 -9.11
N LEU A 9 0.02 -7.39 -10.32
CA LEU A 9 -0.53 -6.10 -10.74
C LEU A 9 -2.06 -6.12 -10.82
N ARG A 10 -2.67 -7.21 -11.32
CA ARG A 10 -4.13 -7.38 -11.29
C ARG A 10 -4.69 -7.36 -9.88
N GLN A 11 -4.00 -7.99 -8.92
CA GLN A 11 -4.41 -7.95 -7.53
C GLN A 11 -4.25 -6.53 -6.94
N ALA A 12 -3.16 -5.83 -7.25
CA ALA A 12 -2.96 -4.44 -6.83
C ALA A 12 -4.11 -3.53 -7.27
N ILE A 13 -4.52 -3.63 -8.54
CA ILE A 13 -5.66 -2.87 -9.09
C ILE A 13 -6.95 -3.21 -8.36
N ARG A 14 -7.18 -4.49 -8.05
CA ARG A 14 -8.37 -4.92 -7.31
C ARG A 14 -8.36 -4.43 -5.86
N ASP A 15 -7.20 -4.37 -5.22
CA ASP A 15 -7.06 -3.82 -3.88
C ASP A 15 -7.31 -2.30 -3.85
N LEU A 16 -6.87 -1.57 -4.88
CA LEU A 16 -7.17 -0.14 -5.02
C LEU A 16 -8.67 0.10 -5.20
N GLU A 17 -9.34 -0.72 -6.02
CA GLU A 17 -10.80 -0.68 -6.16
C GLU A 17 -11.50 -1.00 -4.82
N HIS A 18 -10.98 -1.96 -4.06
CA HIS A 18 -11.50 -2.27 -2.73
C HIS A 18 -11.34 -1.08 -1.78
N ALA A 19 -10.19 -0.41 -1.77
CA ALA A 19 -9.95 0.77 -0.96
C ALA A 19 -10.98 1.88 -1.23
N ARG A 20 -11.28 2.14 -2.51
CA ARG A 20 -12.32 3.10 -2.92
C ARG A 20 -13.71 2.73 -2.41
N LYS A 21 -14.08 1.45 -2.47
CA LYS A 21 -15.37 0.97 -1.94
C LYS A 21 -15.43 1.06 -0.42
N SER A 22 -14.36 0.72 0.28
CA SER A 22 -14.28 0.86 1.73
C SER A 22 -14.44 2.33 2.16
N LEU A 23 -13.85 3.28 1.41
CA LEU A 23 -14.08 4.71 1.62
C LEU A 23 -15.57 5.08 1.48
N GLU A 24 -16.26 4.57 0.45
CA GLU A 24 -17.69 4.81 0.24
C GLU A 24 -18.56 4.23 1.37
N PHE A 25 -18.16 3.09 1.94
CA PHE A 25 -18.87 2.45 3.06
C PHE A 25 -18.56 3.05 4.43
N GLY A 26 -17.55 3.91 4.54
CA GLY A 26 -17.12 4.49 5.81
C GLY A 26 -16.13 3.62 6.60
N ASP A 27 -15.63 2.53 6.01
CA ASP A 27 -14.64 1.63 6.60
C ASP A 27 -13.23 2.19 6.36
N TYR A 28 -12.91 3.32 6.99
CA TYR A 28 -11.72 4.12 6.67
C TYR A 28 -10.39 3.40 6.96
N GLU A 29 -10.32 2.63 8.05
CA GLU A 29 -9.16 1.81 8.38
C GLU A 29 -8.95 0.70 7.33
N TRP A 30 -10.04 0.12 6.81
CA TRP A 30 -9.97 -0.86 5.73
C TRP A 30 -9.56 -0.21 4.40
N ALA A 31 -10.03 1.00 4.12
CA ALA A 31 -9.61 1.76 2.95
C ALA A 31 -8.09 2.02 2.98
N CYS A 32 -7.56 2.47 4.12
CA CYS A 32 -6.11 2.67 4.31
C CYS A 32 -5.31 1.37 4.19
N PHE A 33 -5.81 0.26 4.76
CA PHE A 33 -5.14 -1.03 4.65
C PHE A 33 -5.12 -1.55 3.22
N ALA A 34 -6.25 -1.48 2.52
CA ALA A 34 -6.37 -1.90 1.13
C ALA A 34 -5.51 -1.03 0.20
N ALA A 35 -5.41 0.28 0.46
CA ALA A 35 -4.52 1.18 -0.28
C ALA A 35 -3.04 0.80 -0.11
N HIS A 36 -2.60 0.50 1.13
CA HIS A 36 -1.27 -0.06 1.35
C HIS A 36 -1.05 -1.38 0.58
N GLN A 37 -2.03 -2.30 0.63
CA GLN A 37 -1.94 -3.58 -0.08
C GLN A 37 -1.85 -3.39 -1.60
N ALA A 38 -2.56 -2.41 -2.18
CA ALA A 38 -2.48 -2.10 -3.59
C ALA A 38 -1.05 -1.70 -4.00
N ALA A 39 -0.48 -0.70 -3.30
CA ALA A 39 0.87 -0.22 -3.56
C ALA A 39 1.94 -1.31 -3.32
N GLU A 40 1.82 -2.10 -2.24
CA GLU A 40 2.73 -3.21 -1.96
C GLU A 40 2.79 -4.21 -3.13
N LYS A 41 1.62 -4.60 -3.64
CA LYS A 41 1.51 -5.56 -4.74
C LYS A 41 1.96 -4.99 -6.08
N ALA A 42 1.71 -3.70 -6.34
CA ALA A 42 2.20 -3.01 -7.54
C ALA A 42 3.74 -2.99 -7.58
N VAL A 43 4.38 -2.63 -6.46
CA VAL A 43 5.84 -2.62 -6.36
C VAL A 43 6.43 -4.04 -6.48
N LYS A 44 5.80 -5.05 -5.86
CA LYS A 44 6.20 -6.46 -6.03
C LYS A 44 6.07 -6.94 -7.47
N ALA A 45 5.03 -6.50 -8.19
CA ALA A 45 4.87 -6.79 -9.61
C ALA A 45 6.04 -6.22 -10.43
N LEU A 46 6.47 -4.99 -10.14
CA LEU A 46 7.64 -4.37 -10.78
C LEU A 46 8.91 -5.18 -10.52
N TYR A 47 9.20 -5.53 -9.27
CA TYR A 47 10.34 -6.37 -8.89
C TYR A 47 10.36 -7.69 -9.68
N GLN A 48 9.22 -8.38 -9.76
CA GLN A 48 9.11 -9.63 -10.49
C GLN A 48 9.22 -9.44 -12.01
N LYS A 49 8.77 -8.30 -12.55
CA LYS A 49 8.90 -7.96 -13.97
C LYS A 49 10.36 -7.75 -14.38
N ILE A 50 11.18 -7.20 -13.48
CA ILE A 50 12.61 -6.97 -13.70
C ILE A 50 13.50 -8.14 -13.23
N GLY A 51 12.89 -9.25 -12.81
CA GLY A 51 13.61 -10.48 -12.47
C GLY A 51 14.29 -10.48 -11.10
N ILE A 52 13.81 -9.64 -10.18
CA ILE A 52 14.34 -9.54 -8.81
C ILE A 52 13.29 -10.05 -7.82
N GLU A 53 13.72 -10.90 -6.89
CA GLU A 53 12.87 -11.34 -5.77
C GLU A 53 12.89 -10.33 -4.64
N VAL A 54 11.73 -10.08 -4.02
CA VAL A 54 11.58 -9.15 -2.90
C VAL A 54 10.60 -9.71 -1.89
N TRP A 55 10.86 -9.43 -0.62
CA TRP A 55 10.06 -9.90 0.52
C TRP A 55 9.77 -8.75 1.48
N GLY A 56 8.76 -8.94 2.33
CA GLY A 56 8.32 -7.94 3.30
C GLY A 56 7.17 -7.06 2.78
N HIS A 57 6.82 -6.06 3.59
CA HIS A 57 5.63 -5.22 3.41
C HIS A 57 5.94 -3.73 3.36
N SER A 58 7.19 -3.31 3.61
CA SER A 58 7.53 -1.88 3.53
C SER A 58 7.71 -1.45 2.07
N ILE A 59 6.71 -0.75 1.56
CA ILE A 59 6.67 -0.18 0.22
C ILE A 59 7.82 0.81 0.06
N SER A 60 8.03 1.67 1.05
CA SER A 60 9.09 2.68 0.99
C SER A 60 10.48 2.06 0.89
N ARG A 61 10.75 0.98 1.64
CA ARG A 61 12.02 0.25 1.55
C ARG A 61 12.19 -0.41 0.19
N MET A 62 11.14 -1.05 -0.33
CA MET A 62 11.17 -1.62 -1.67
C MET A 62 11.48 -0.53 -2.71
N LEU A 63 10.78 0.60 -2.70
CA LEU A 63 11.05 1.70 -3.65
C LEU A 63 12.48 2.27 -3.53
N MET A 64 13.01 2.43 -2.31
CA MET A 64 14.38 2.91 -2.08
C MET A 64 15.46 1.94 -2.57
N HIS A 65 15.16 0.64 -2.65
CA HIS A 65 16.10 -0.40 -3.08
C HIS A 65 15.92 -0.81 -4.55
N LEU A 66 15.02 -0.17 -5.30
CA LEU A 66 14.92 -0.37 -6.74
C LEU A 66 16.22 0.05 -7.45
N PRO A 67 16.60 -0.63 -8.53
CA PRO A 67 17.72 -0.21 -9.38
C PRO A 67 17.54 1.23 -9.88
N ASN A 68 18.63 1.95 -10.11
CA ASN A 68 18.60 3.40 -10.42
C ASN A 68 17.71 3.77 -11.61
N ASN A 69 17.59 2.89 -12.61
CA ASN A 69 16.72 3.10 -13.77
C ASN A 69 15.22 2.94 -13.50
N TYR A 70 14.84 2.38 -12.34
CA TYR A 70 13.46 2.22 -11.87
C TYR A 70 13.18 2.97 -10.57
N LYS A 71 14.19 3.65 -10.01
CA LYS A 71 14.08 4.33 -8.73
C LYS A 71 13.18 5.56 -8.88
N PRO A 72 12.09 5.67 -8.10
CA PRO A 72 11.20 6.81 -8.22
C PRO A 72 11.78 8.05 -7.51
N THR A 73 11.04 9.16 -7.59
CA THR A 73 11.39 10.38 -6.86
C THR A 73 11.29 10.20 -5.34
N GLU A 74 12.03 11.00 -4.58
CA GLU A 74 11.92 11.01 -3.11
C GLU A 74 10.50 11.35 -2.64
N ASN A 75 9.75 12.13 -3.43
CA ASN A 75 8.35 12.43 -3.14
C ASN A 75 7.48 11.16 -3.11
N LEU A 76 7.62 10.27 -4.11
CA LEU A 76 6.87 9.01 -4.14
C LEU A 76 7.28 8.07 -2.99
N ILE A 77 8.57 8.07 -2.63
CA ILE A 77 9.08 7.33 -1.47
C ILE A 77 8.47 7.85 -0.17
N ASN A 78 8.31 9.16 -0.02
CA ASN A 78 7.67 9.76 1.16
C ASN A 78 6.18 9.40 1.26
N LYS A 79 5.46 9.35 0.14
CA LYS A 79 4.08 8.84 0.08
C LYS A 79 4.00 7.37 0.51
N ALA A 80 4.93 6.54 0.04
CA ALA A 80 5.04 5.15 0.47
C ALA A 80 5.34 5.00 1.98
N LYS A 81 6.12 5.90 2.59
CA LYS A 81 6.36 5.91 4.04
C LYS A 81 5.09 6.20 4.83
N GLU A 82 4.17 7.00 4.29
CA GLU A 82 2.87 7.22 4.90
C GLU A 82 2.02 5.95 4.82
N LEU A 83 1.94 5.32 3.63
CA LEU A 83 1.23 4.05 3.47
C LEU A 83 1.74 2.96 4.39
N ASP A 84 3.06 2.82 4.57
CA ASP A 84 3.68 1.82 5.46
C ASP A 84 3.12 1.87 6.90
N ARG A 85 2.64 3.04 7.36
CA ARG A 85 2.01 3.21 8.68
C ARG A 85 0.64 2.53 8.78
N HIS A 86 0.03 2.16 7.66
CA HIS A 86 -1.28 1.52 7.61
C HIS A 86 -1.20 0.00 7.54
N TYR A 87 0.00 -0.60 7.45
CA TYR A 87 0.12 -2.06 7.28
C TYR A 87 -0.42 -2.86 8.48
N ILE A 88 -0.04 -2.47 9.70
CA ILE A 88 -0.39 -3.17 10.95
C ILE A 88 -1.43 -2.39 11.77
N PRO A 89 -1.28 -1.07 12.02
CA PRO A 89 -2.18 -0.33 12.92
C PRO A 89 -3.65 -0.32 12.50
N THR A 90 -3.96 -0.45 11.21
CA THR A 90 -5.34 -0.57 10.69
C THR A 90 -6.09 -1.81 11.19
N ARG A 91 -5.39 -2.82 11.72
CA ARG A 91 -5.98 -4.13 12.05
C ARG A 91 -5.76 -4.58 13.49
N TYR A 92 -4.78 -3.99 14.20
CA TYR A 92 -4.38 -4.46 15.52
C TYR A 92 -4.55 -3.36 16.57
N PRO A 93 -5.48 -3.54 17.53
CA PRO A 93 -5.72 -2.57 18.61
C PRO A 93 -4.47 -2.25 19.44
N ASN A 94 -3.52 -3.18 19.55
CA ASN A 94 -2.28 -3.02 20.34
C ASN A 94 -1.39 -1.84 19.90
N PHE A 95 -1.68 -1.21 18.77
CA PHE A 95 -0.98 -0.01 18.28
C PHE A 95 -1.63 1.30 18.72
N HIS A 96 -2.70 1.22 19.51
CA HIS A 96 -3.43 2.34 20.07
C HIS A 96 -3.47 2.23 21.61
N PRO A 97 -3.46 3.36 22.36
CA PRO A 97 -3.56 3.33 23.81
C PRO A 97 -4.89 2.74 24.33
N GLU A 98 -5.97 2.87 23.55
CA GLU A 98 -7.31 2.38 23.86
C GLU A 98 -8.11 2.15 22.55
N GLY A 99 -9.35 1.67 22.65
CA GLY A 99 -10.24 1.54 21.49
C GLY A 99 -9.84 0.49 20.46
N ALA A 100 -10.48 0.55 19.28
CA ALA A 100 -10.21 -0.28 18.12
C ALA A 100 -9.65 0.57 16.96
N PRO A 101 -8.94 -0.01 15.98
CA PRO A 101 -8.40 0.75 14.84
C PRO A 101 -9.42 1.67 14.17
N MET A 102 -10.66 1.21 13.95
CA MET A 102 -11.72 1.99 13.32
C MET A 102 -12.01 3.34 14.01
N ASP A 103 -11.70 3.49 15.30
CA ASP A 103 -11.93 4.73 16.05
C ASP A 103 -10.92 5.84 15.68
N TYR A 104 -9.80 5.48 15.04
CA TYR A 104 -8.67 6.39 14.80
C TYR A 104 -8.51 6.83 13.34
N TYR A 105 -9.23 6.21 12.40
CA TYR A 105 -9.10 6.51 10.98
C TYR A 105 -10.21 7.43 10.51
N THR A 106 -9.84 8.46 9.74
CA THR A 106 -10.79 9.42 9.20
C THR A 106 -10.99 9.22 7.70
N GLN A 107 -12.07 9.82 7.17
CA GLN A 107 -12.31 9.88 5.73
C GLN A 107 -11.13 10.51 4.97
N GLU A 108 -10.47 11.52 5.55
CA GLU A 108 -9.33 12.20 4.91
C GLU A 108 -8.09 11.31 4.86
N ASP A 109 -7.86 10.49 5.90
CA ASP A 109 -6.79 9.49 5.88
C ASP A 109 -7.02 8.46 4.78
N ALA A 110 -8.25 7.95 4.66
CA ALA A 110 -8.63 7.02 3.61
C ALA A 110 -8.45 7.62 2.20
N ARG A 111 -8.93 8.86 1.99
CA ARG A 111 -8.79 9.57 0.71
C ARG A 111 -7.32 9.75 0.31
N ARG A 112 -6.49 10.21 1.25
CA ARG A 112 -5.06 10.43 1.03
C ARG A 112 -4.31 9.12 0.79
N ALA A 113 -4.63 8.06 1.52
CA ALA A 113 -4.04 6.75 1.30
C ALA A 113 -4.37 6.20 -0.10
N ILE A 114 -5.62 6.34 -0.57
CA ILE A 114 -6.02 5.94 -1.93
C ILE A 114 -5.26 6.75 -2.98
N GLU A 115 -5.17 8.07 -2.81
CA GLU A 115 -4.43 8.95 -3.73
C GLU A 115 -2.96 8.51 -3.86
N TYR A 116 -2.31 8.23 -2.73
CA TYR A 116 -0.91 7.79 -2.74
C TYR A 116 -0.73 6.40 -3.33
N ALA A 117 -1.66 5.48 -3.09
CA ALA A 117 -1.63 4.15 -3.66
C ALA A 117 -1.90 4.14 -5.17
N GLU A 118 -2.66 5.13 -5.69
CA GLU A 118 -2.88 5.30 -7.13
C GLU A 118 -1.66 5.86 -7.86
N GLU A 119 -0.85 6.68 -7.17
CA GLU A 119 0.41 7.20 -7.71
C GLU A 119 1.54 6.16 -7.75
N ILE A 120 1.49 5.14 -6.89
CA ILE A 120 2.52 4.09 -6.74
C ILE A 120 2.21 2.89 -7.64
#